data_AF-A0A1I3FKW2-F1
#
_entry.id   AF-A0A1I3FKW2-F1
#
_cell.length_a   1.000
_cell.length_b   1.000
_cell.length_c   1.000
_cell.angle_alpha   90.00
_cell.angle_beta   90.00
_cell.angle_gamma   90.00
#
_symmetry.space_group_name_H-M   'P 1'
#
loop_
_entity.id
_entity.type
_entity.pdbx_description
1 polymer ?
#
loop_
_entity_poly.entity_id
_entity_poly.type
_entity_poly.pdbx_seq_one_letter_code
_entity_poly.pdbx_strand_id
1 'polypeptide(L)' 'MNPDNRPPPPHPTAQVAPFVQVLGLEDAIRFILAFGGAELYIGKNPRDTNELVQMFGRESVEALASLATLPRRIPL' A
#
# COMPACT_ATOMS: atom_id res chain seq x y z
N MET A 1 26.62 -16.60 16.73
CA MET A 1 25.47 -15.67 16.66
C MET A 1 24.21 -16.54 16.70
N ASN A 2 23.44 -16.54 17.79
CA ASN A 2 22.19 -17.32 17.85
C ASN A 2 21.15 -16.66 16.95
N PRO A 3 20.45 -17.40 16.07
CA PRO A 3 19.47 -16.83 15.13
C PRO A 3 18.25 -16.21 15.84
N ASP A 4 18.02 -16.57 17.11
CA ASP A 4 16.88 -16.17 17.94
C ASP A 4 17.01 -14.78 18.59
N ASN A 5 18.16 -14.12 18.47
CA ASN A 5 18.42 -12.81 19.10
C ASN A 5 18.23 -11.62 18.13
N ARG A 6 17.49 -11.80 17.03
CA ARG A 6 17.17 -10.70 16.11
C ARG A 6 16.12 -9.78 16.74
N PRO A 7 16.34 -8.45 16.75
CA PRO A 7 15.29 -7.52 17.14
C PRO A 7 14.09 -7.71 16.21
N PRO A 8 12.86 -7.48 16.71
CA PRO A 8 11.68 -7.55 15.86
C PRO A 8 11.80 -6.58 14.68
N PRO A 9 11.18 -6.90 13.54
CA PRO A 9 11.21 -6.01 12.39
C PRO A 9 10.61 -4.64 12.76
N PRO A 10 11.15 -3.55 12.23
CA PRO A 10 10.64 -2.22 12.51
C PRO A 10 9.19 -2.09 12.05
N HIS A 11 8.41 -1.32 12.81
CA HIS A 11 7.06 -0.96 12.38
C HIS A 11 7.12 -0.06 11.13
N PRO A 12 6.16 -0.20 10.19
CA PRO A 12 6.02 0.74 9.09
C PRO A 12 5.87 2.18 9.61
N THR A 13 6.47 3.14 8.92
CA THR A 13 6.27 4.56 9.23
C THR A 13 4.81 4.94 9.01
N ALA A 14 4.35 6.04 9.64
CA ALA A 14 2.95 6.46 9.60
C ALA A 14 2.40 6.66 8.18
N GLN A 15 3.26 7.04 7.23
CA GLN A 15 2.90 7.22 5.82
C GLN A 15 2.75 5.89 5.06
N VAL A 16 3.44 4.82 5.48
CA VAL A 16 3.42 3.50 4.85
C VAL A 16 2.39 2.57 5.51
N ALA A 17 2.14 2.75 6.81
CA ALA A 17 1.27 1.89 7.60
C ALA A 17 -0.12 1.64 6.98
N PRO A 18 -0.84 2.63 6.39
CA PRO A 18 -2.15 2.39 5.80
C PRO A 18 -2.11 1.43 4.61
N PHE A 19 -1.05 1.47 3.80
CA PHE A 19 -0.88 0.56 2.67
C PHE A 19 -0.62 -0.87 3.15
N VAL A 20 0.21 -1.05 4.17
CA VAL A 20 0.48 -2.37 4.77
C VAL A 20 -0.76 -2.95 5.44
N GLN A 21 -1.59 -2.12 6.07
CA GLN A 21 -2.84 -2.57 6.70
C GLN A 21 -3.88 -3.05 5.68
N VAL A 22 -3.96 -2.40 4.52
CA VAL A 22 -4.96 -2.73 3.48
C VAL A 22 -4.47 -3.84 2.55
N LEU A 23 -3.22 -3.76 2.09
CA LEU A 23 -2.67 -4.69 1.09
C LEU A 23 -1.95 -5.88 1.71
N GLY A 24 -1.57 -5.81 2.98
CA GLY A 24 -0.56 -6.69 3.55
C GLY A 24 0.86 -6.27 3.18
N LEU A 25 1.86 -6.87 3.83
CA LEU A 25 3.26 -6.44 3.72
C LEU A 25 3.83 -6.60 2.31
N GLU A 26 3.66 -7.77 1.70
CA GLU A 26 4.28 -8.06 0.39
C GLU A 26 3.70 -7.19 -0.72
N ASP A 27 2.37 -7.03 -0.77
CA ASP A 27 1.73 -6.23 -1.81
C ASP A 27 1.90 -4.73 -1.57
N ALA A 28 2.02 -4.28 -0.31
CA ALA A 28 2.44 -2.90 -0.02
C ALA A 28 3.86 -2.61 -0.52
N ILE A 29 4.79 -3.56 -0.39
CA ILE A 29 6.14 -3.42 -0.96
C ILE A 29 6.05 -3.31 -2.49
N ARG A 30 5.29 -4.21 -3.15
CA ARG A 30 5.10 -4.16 -4.62
C ARG A 30 4.47 -2.85 -5.07
N PHE A 31 3.46 -2.36 -4.35
CA PHE A 31 2.80 -1.10 -4.62
C PHE A 31 3.76 0.09 -4.54
N ILE A 32 4.55 0.18 -3.47
CA ILE A 32 5.51 1.29 -3.30
C ILE A 32 6.64 1.21 -4.33
N LEU A 33 7.12 0.01 -4.66
CA LEU A 33 8.13 -0.15 -5.70
C LEU A 33 7.60 0.21 -7.10
N ALA A 34 6.33 -0.07 -7.37
CA ALA A 34 5.70 0.25 -8.65
C ALA A 34 5.34 1.74 -8.79
N PHE A 35 4.89 2.39 -7.71
CA PHE A 35 4.26 3.71 -7.78
C PHE A 35 4.80 4.76 -6.80
N GLY A 36 5.83 4.45 -6.01
CA GLY A 36 6.43 5.38 -5.04
C GLY A 36 6.76 6.73 -5.67
N GLY A 37 6.35 7.82 -5.01
CA GLY A 37 6.50 9.20 -5.51
C GLY A 37 5.44 9.64 -6.54
N ALA A 38 4.62 8.73 -7.08
CA ALA A 38 3.52 9.09 -7.98
C ALA A 38 2.37 9.80 -7.23
N GLU A 39 1.55 10.55 -7.98
CA GLU A 39 0.32 11.13 -7.43
C GLU A 39 -0.72 10.04 -7.33
N LEU A 40 -1.31 9.90 -6.15
CA LEU A 40 -2.32 8.89 -5.90
C LEU A 40 -3.68 9.41 -6.36
N TYR A 41 -4.20 8.85 -7.45
CA TYR A 41 -5.57 9.09 -7.89
C TYR A 41 -6.37 7.79 -7.86
N ILE A 42 -7.07 7.55 -6.76
CA ILE A 42 -8.02 6.44 -6.66
C ILE A 42 -9.43 7.01 -6.71
N GLY A 43 -10.15 6.74 -7.80
CA GLY A 43 -11.56 7.08 -7.91
C GLY A 43 -12.41 6.17 -7.02
N LYS A 44 -13.53 6.69 -6.47
CA LYS A 44 -14.46 5.95 -5.59
C LYS A 44 -15.07 4.68 -6.20
N ASN A 45 -15.00 4.51 -7.52
CA ASN A 45 -15.47 3.32 -8.21
C ASN A 45 -14.49 2.96 -9.34
N PRO A 46 -13.38 2.27 -9.04
CA PRO A 46 -12.35 1.98 -10.01
C PRO A 46 -12.88 0.96 -11.05
N ARG A 47 -12.67 1.23 -12.33
CA ARG A 47 -13.00 0.26 -13.40
C ARG A 47 -12.01 -0.88 -13.38
N ASP A 48 -12.40 -2.03 -13.91
CA ASP A 48 -11.52 -3.22 -14.01
C ASP A 48 -10.29 -2.98 -14.92
N THR A 49 -10.34 -1.94 -15.76
CA THR A 49 -9.20 -1.47 -16.57
C THR A 49 -8.21 -0.62 -15.78
N ASN A 50 -8.45 -0.34 -14.51
CA ASN A 50 -7.52 0.41 -13.65
C ASN A 50 -6.35 -0.51 -13.30
N GLU A 51 -5.13 -0.06 -13.56
CA GLU A 51 -3.89 -0.78 -13.27
C GLU A 51 -3.80 -1.27 -11.82
N LEU A 52 -4.29 -0.47 -10.86
CA LEU A 52 -4.34 -0.86 -9.46
C LEU A 52 -5.29 -2.03 -9.21
N VAL A 53 -6.44 -2.08 -9.91
CA VAL A 53 -7.42 -3.18 -9.77
C VAL A 53 -6.86 -4.46 -10.37
N GLN A 54 -6.13 -4.37 -11.47
CA GLN A 54 -5.50 -5.55 -12.09
C GLN A 54 -4.39 -6.14 -11.22
N MET A 55 -3.64 -5.31 -10.49
CA MET A 55 -2.54 -5.80 -9.67
C MET A 55 -2.97 -6.28 -8.27
N PHE A 56 -3.92 -5.58 -7.62
CA PHE A 56 -4.25 -5.83 -6.21
C PHE A 56 -5.69 -6.32 -6.00
N GLY A 57 -6.48 -6.42 -7.07
CA GLY A 57 -7.91 -6.74 -6.99
C GLY A 57 -8.78 -5.54 -6.62
N ARG A 58 -10.07 -5.63 -6.97
CA ARG A 58 -11.03 -4.53 -6.77
C ARG A 58 -11.23 -4.18 -5.29
N GLU A 59 -11.36 -5.18 -4.43
CA GLU A 59 -11.61 -5.01 -3.00
C GLU A 59 -10.50 -4.20 -2.32
N SER A 60 -9.23 -4.54 -2.59
CA SER A 60 -8.06 -3.83 -2.06
C SER A 60 -8.03 -2.36 -2.49
N VAL A 61 -8.38 -2.09 -3.75
CA VAL A 61 -8.40 -0.72 -4.29
C VAL A 61 -9.56 0.10 -3.72
N GLU A 62 -10.72 -0.52 -3.52
CA GLU A 62 -11.86 0.12 -2.83
C GLU A 62 -11.55 0.41 -1.37
N ALA A 63 -10.88 -0.52 -0.68
CA ALA A 63 -10.40 -0.32 0.68
C ALA A 63 -9.39 0.83 0.76
N LEU A 64 -8.43 0.91 -0.17
CA LEU A 64 -7.53 2.06 -0.28
C LEU A 64 -8.31 3.36 -0.55
N ALA A 65 -9.27 3.36 -1.48
CA ALA A 65 -10.08 4.54 -1.79
C ALA A 65 -10.90 5.05 -0.59
N SER A 66 -11.21 4.15 0.34
CA SER A 66 -12.01 4.43 1.55
C SER A 66 -11.17 4.99 2.70
N LEU A 67 -9.84 4.99 2.59
CA LEU A 67 -8.96 5.60 3.60
C LEU A 67 -9.09 7.14 3.55
N ALA A 68 -9.62 7.72 4.62
CA ALA A 68 -9.87 9.16 4.72
C ALA A 68 -8.61 10.04 4.73
N THR A 69 -7.43 9.47 4.99
CA THR A 69 -6.18 10.20 5.27
C THR A 69 -5.00 9.80 4.39
N LEU A 70 -5.26 9.26 3.19
CA LEU A 70 -4.16 8.92 2.29
C LEU A 70 -3.37 10.17 1.87
N PRO A 71 -2.03 10.10 1.88
CA PRO A 71 -1.21 11.16 1.34
C PRO A 71 -1.49 11.32 -0.17
N ARG A 72 -1.47 12.57 -0.65
CA ARG A 72 -1.67 12.87 -2.07
C ARG A 72 -0.63 12.20 -2.99
N ARG A 73 0.56 11.95 -2.44
CA ARG A 73 1.66 11.25 -3.11
C ARG A 73 1.93 9.95 -2.40
N ILE A 74 2.22 8.89 -3.16
CA ILE A 74 2.64 7.61 -2.60
C ILE A 74 4.03 7.79 -1.97
N PRO A 75 4.26 7.30 -0.74
CA PRO A 75 5.56 7.43 -0.08
C PRO A 75 6.71 6.84 -0.92
N LEU A 76 7.89 7.48 -0.85
CA LEU A 76 9.17 6.97 -1.34
C LEU A 76 10.24 7.21 -0.27
#